data_AF-A0A960ZAR8-F1
#
_entry.id   AF-A0A960ZAR8-F1
#
_cell.length_a   1.000
_cell.length_b   1.000
_cell.length_c   1.000
_cell.angle_alpha   90.00
_cell.angle_beta   90.00
_cell.angle_gamma   90.00
#
_symmetry.space_group_name_H-M   'P 1'
#
loop_
_entity.id
_entity.type
_entity.pdbx_description
1 polymer ?
#
loop_
_entity_poly.entity_id
_entity_poly.type
_entity_poly.pdbx_seq_one_letter_code
_entity_poly.pdbx_strand_id
1 'polypeptide(L)'
;MSKVVTASIIKAELKNLILDLKQDKTDLGKKEMEKLLKAEENILEIEKKIKETKDQYKKETSELEIKLELKRLDAEIYTEEKRELIQQIEKQIETLNGLNTISKDDKKKINALEKDKSTLETQINMAKTMLQEIGGQITEEEAKNLILKKLYVLINQELERYLNAEKRSLIAGIEKLWDKYFISSHDLEKERNKTLQELNGYLKGLGYLG
;
A
#
# COMPACT_ATOMS: atom_id res chain seq x y z
N MET A 1 24.57 -23.26 0.45
CA MET A 1 23.77 -22.04 0.20
C MET A 1 22.52 -22.46 -0.54
N SER A 2 21.34 -22.34 0.06
CA SER A 2 20.08 -22.61 -0.64
C SER A 2 19.92 -21.59 -1.77
N LYS A 3 19.96 -22.05 -3.03
CA LYS A 3 19.65 -21.17 -4.17
C LYS A 3 18.24 -20.61 -3.93
N VAL A 4 18.12 -19.28 -3.89
CA VAL A 4 16.81 -18.62 -3.78
C VAL A 4 16.00 -19.05 -4.99
N VAL A 5 14.93 -19.79 -4.77
CA VAL A 5 14.03 -20.26 -5.82
C VAL A 5 13.32 -19.05 -6.39
N THR A 6 13.58 -18.73 -7.66
CA THR A 6 12.93 -17.62 -8.38
C THR A 6 12.01 -18.15 -9.46
N ALA A 7 11.01 -17.37 -9.86
CA ALA A 7 10.06 -17.75 -10.92
C ALA A 7 10.77 -18.12 -12.25
N SER A 8 11.88 -17.44 -12.56
CA SER A 8 12.69 -17.76 -13.73
C SER A 8 13.36 -19.14 -13.64
N ILE A 9 13.81 -19.55 -12.46
CA ILE A 9 14.41 -20.88 -12.23
C ILE A 9 13.33 -21.95 -12.31
N ILE A 10 12.16 -21.72 -11.70
CA ILE A 10 11.01 -22.65 -11.75
C ILE A 10 10.57 -22.88 -13.21
N LYS A 11 10.48 -21.82 -14.01
CA LYS A 11 10.09 -21.90 -15.42
C LYS A 11 11.11 -22.64 -16.28
N ALA A 12 12.40 -22.43 -16.02
CA ALA A 12 13.47 -23.15 -16.71
C ALA A 12 13.41 -24.66 -16.38
N GLU A 13 13.22 -25.00 -15.11
CA GLU A 13 13.11 -26.39 -14.67
C GLU A 13 11.85 -27.07 -15.22
N LEU A 14 10.71 -26.37 -15.21
CA LEU A 14 9.45 -26.86 -15.78
C LEU A 14 9.60 -27.18 -17.28
N LYS A 15 10.29 -26.32 -18.03
CA LYS A 15 10.58 -26.55 -19.45
C LYS A 15 11.50 -27.75 -19.67
N ASN A 16 12.52 -27.93 -18.83
CA ASN A 16 13.41 -29.09 -18.90
C ASN A 16 12.65 -30.39 -18.62
N LEU A 17 11.80 -30.42 -17.57
CA LEU A 17 10.95 -31.56 -17.25
C LEU A 17 9.98 -31.92 -18.39
N ILE A 18 9.37 -30.92 -19.04
CA ILE A 18 8.51 -31.13 -20.21
C ILE A 18 9.31 -31.71 -21.39
N LEU A 19 10.55 -31.25 -21.61
CA LEU A 19 11.42 -31.75 -22.68
C LEU A 19 11.88 -33.19 -22.42
N ASP A 20 12.20 -33.53 -21.17
CA ASP A 20 12.64 -34.87 -20.78
C ASP A 20 11.47 -35.87 -20.90
N LEU A 21 10.29 -35.53 -20.41
CA LEU A 21 9.09 -36.37 -20.51
C LEU A 21 8.60 -36.54 -21.96
N LYS A 22 8.96 -35.62 -22.87
CA LYS A 22 8.67 -35.77 -24.31
C LYS A 22 9.44 -36.92 -24.95
N GLN A 23 10.58 -37.32 -24.37
CA GLN A 23 11.37 -38.47 -24.82
C GLN A 23 10.80 -39.79 -24.30
N ASP A 24 10.01 -39.73 -23.21
CA ASP A 24 9.44 -40.88 -22.54
C ASP A 24 8.05 -41.25 -23.12
N LYS A 25 7.94 -42.41 -23.78
CA LYS A 25 6.72 -42.78 -24.55
C LYS A 25 5.63 -43.48 -23.73
N THR A 26 5.82 -43.62 -22.42
CA THR A 26 4.87 -44.30 -21.53
C THR A 26 3.58 -43.49 -21.33
N ASP A 27 2.45 -44.17 -21.10
CA ASP A 27 1.16 -43.49 -20.86
C ASP A 27 1.13 -42.69 -19.55
N LEU A 28 1.98 -43.05 -18.58
CA LEU A 28 2.21 -42.26 -17.37
C LEU A 28 2.96 -40.96 -17.69
N GLY A 29 4.05 -41.05 -18.47
CA GLY A 29 4.83 -39.87 -18.90
C GLY A 29 4.00 -38.85 -19.69
N LYS A 30 3.09 -39.32 -20.55
CA LYS A 30 2.15 -38.43 -21.28
C LYS A 30 1.18 -37.70 -20.34
N LYS A 31 0.60 -38.40 -19.35
CA LYS A 31 -0.31 -37.79 -18.36
C LYS A 31 0.40 -36.76 -17.47
N GLU A 32 1.66 -37.02 -17.14
CA GLU A 32 2.47 -36.08 -16.36
C GLU A 32 2.88 -34.87 -17.19
N MET A 33 3.26 -35.06 -18.45
CA MET A 33 3.52 -33.98 -19.41
C MET A 33 2.29 -33.07 -19.60
N GLU A 34 1.09 -33.63 -19.75
CA GLU A 34 -0.15 -32.83 -19.84
C GLU A 34 -0.38 -31.96 -18.59
N LYS A 35 -0.06 -32.46 -17.39
CA LYS A 35 -0.17 -31.68 -16.15
C LYS A 35 0.85 -30.53 -16.13
N LEU A 36 2.08 -30.78 -16.56
CA LEU A 36 3.13 -29.76 -16.61
C LEU A 36 2.86 -28.71 -17.69
N LEU A 37 2.32 -29.10 -18.85
CA LEU A 37 1.89 -28.16 -19.89
C LEU A 37 0.77 -27.24 -19.39
N LYS A 38 -0.23 -27.78 -18.69
CA LYS A 38 -1.29 -26.98 -18.04
C LYS A 38 -0.70 -26.03 -16.97
N ALA A 39 0.29 -26.49 -16.22
CA ALA A 39 0.98 -25.64 -15.25
C ALA A 39 1.76 -24.51 -15.94
N GLU A 40 2.43 -24.78 -17.07
CA GLU A 40 3.12 -23.76 -17.87
C GLU A 40 2.14 -22.70 -18.40
N GLU A 41 1.01 -23.13 -18.94
CA GLU A 41 -0.04 -22.25 -19.45
C GLU A 41 -0.60 -21.35 -18.34
N ASN A 42 -0.93 -21.91 -17.18
CA ASN A 42 -1.39 -21.14 -16.01
C ASN A 42 -0.34 -20.12 -15.55
N ILE A 43 0.94 -20.49 -15.52
CA ILE A 43 2.03 -19.57 -15.17
C ILE A 43 2.09 -18.41 -16.17
N LEU A 44 1.99 -18.68 -17.48
CA LEU A 44 2.01 -17.65 -18.51
C LEU A 44 0.81 -16.69 -18.39
N GLU A 45 -0.38 -17.20 -18.09
CA GLU A 45 -1.55 -16.35 -17.84
C GLU A 45 -1.38 -15.44 -16.62
N ILE A 46 -0.85 -15.99 -15.52
CA ILE A 46 -0.59 -15.21 -14.30
C ILE A 46 0.49 -14.15 -14.57
N GLU A 47 1.58 -14.50 -15.27
CA GLU A 47 2.62 -13.55 -15.66
C GLU A 47 2.05 -12.40 -16.51
N LYS A 48 1.15 -12.71 -17.46
CA LYS A 48 0.45 -11.71 -18.26
C LYS A 48 -0.39 -10.79 -17.38
N LYS A 49 -1.21 -11.34 -16.48
CA LYS A 49 -2.03 -10.55 -15.54
C LYS A 49 -1.16 -9.66 -14.64
N ILE A 50 -0.08 -10.18 -14.09
CA ILE A 50 0.86 -9.40 -13.26
C ILE A 50 1.42 -8.22 -14.05
N LYS A 51 1.82 -8.44 -15.31
CA LYS A 51 2.33 -7.38 -16.17
C LYS A 51 1.27 -6.31 -16.41
N GLU A 52 0.06 -6.71 -16.80
CA GLU A 52 -1.06 -5.79 -17.05
C GLU A 52 -1.43 -4.99 -15.80
N THR A 53 -1.55 -5.65 -14.64
CA THR A 53 -1.82 -4.98 -13.36
C THR A 53 -0.70 -4.01 -12.97
N LYS A 54 0.57 -4.37 -13.21
CA LYS A 54 1.70 -3.48 -12.91
C LYS A 54 1.70 -2.24 -13.81
N ASP A 55 1.39 -2.42 -15.09
CA ASP A 55 1.30 -1.30 -16.03
C ASP A 55 0.10 -0.40 -15.69
N GLN A 56 -1.02 -0.98 -15.28
CA GLN A 56 -2.18 -0.24 -14.79
C GLN A 56 -1.87 0.53 -13.50
N TYR A 57 -1.25 -0.12 -12.52
CA TYR A 57 -0.84 0.50 -11.26
C TYR A 57 0.07 1.71 -11.49
N LYS A 58 1.03 1.61 -12.41
CA LYS A 58 1.89 2.76 -12.76
C LYS A 58 1.09 3.93 -13.32
N LYS A 59 0.15 3.67 -14.23
CA LYS A 59 -0.71 4.71 -14.81
C LYS A 59 -1.55 5.38 -13.73
N GLU A 60 -2.24 4.59 -12.92
CA GLU A 60 -3.07 5.11 -11.82
C GLU A 60 -2.26 5.89 -10.79
N THR A 61 -1.03 5.47 -10.50
CA THR A 61 -0.12 6.19 -9.58
C THR A 61 0.26 7.56 -10.15
N SER A 62 0.66 7.63 -11.43
CA SER A 62 0.97 8.90 -12.09
C SER A 62 -0.27 9.81 -12.21
N GLU A 63 -1.44 9.24 -12.51
CA GLU A 63 -2.69 10.00 -12.53
C GLU A 63 -3.07 10.54 -11.14
N LEU A 64 -2.86 9.77 -10.08
CA LEU A 64 -3.12 10.20 -8.72
C LEU A 64 -2.18 11.34 -8.32
N GLU A 65 -0.90 11.26 -8.67
CA GLU A 65 0.08 12.31 -8.40
C GLU A 65 -0.35 13.63 -9.05
N ILE A 66 -0.76 13.60 -10.31
CA ILE A 66 -1.30 14.78 -11.02
C ILE A 66 -2.58 15.30 -10.35
N LYS A 67 -3.52 14.42 -9.96
CA LYS A 67 -4.75 14.81 -9.26
C LYS A 67 -4.45 15.51 -7.93
N LEU A 68 -3.45 15.03 -7.19
CA LEU A 68 -3.02 15.65 -5.93
C LEU A 68 -2.40 17.02 -6.17
N GLU A 69 -1.56 17.15 -7.20
CA GLU A 69 -1.00 18.44 -7.58
C GLU A 69 -2.08 19.44 -8.00
N LEU A 70 -3.05 19.03 -8.82
CA LEU A 70 -4.19 19.86 -9.23
C LEU A 70 -5.11 20.26 -8.06
N LYS A 71 -5.13 19.46 -6.98
CA LYS A 71 -5.91 19.78 -5.79
C LYS A 71 -5.14 20.69 -4.82
N ARG A 72 -3.81 20.69 -4.90
CA ARG A 72 -2.91 21.53 -4.10
C ARG A 72 -2.65 22.88 -4.76
N LEU A 73 -2.42 22.86 -6.06
CA LEU A 73 -2.15 23.99 -6.94
C LEU A 73 -3.38 24.14 -7.83
N ASP A 74 -3.95 25.33 -7.93
CA ASP A 74 -5.10 25.55 -8.80
C ASP A 74 -4.75 25.19 -10.25
N ALA A 75 -5.74 24.72 -11.03
CA ALA A 75 -5.50 24.33 -12.42
C ALA A 75 -4.90 25.46 -13.26
N GLU A 76 -5.12 26.72 -12.88
CA GLU A 76 -4.45 27.86 -13.50
C GLU A 76 -2.94 27.81 -13.27
N ILE A 77 -2.50 27.69 -12.02
CA ILE A 77 -1.08 27.60 -11.65
C ILE A 77 -0.42 26.38 -12.31
N TYR A 78 -1.09 25.22 -12.29
CA TYR A 78 -0.57 23.98 -12.90
C TYR A 78 -0.47 24.07 -14.44
N THR A 79 -1.30 24.88 -15.08
CA THR A 79 -1.32 25.05 -16.53
C THR A 79 -0.58 26.29 -17.02
N GLU A 80 -0.12 27.16 -16.12
CA GLU A 80 0.47 28.46 -16.47
C GLU A 80 1.73 28.30 -17.32
N GLU A 81 2.68 27.47 -16.90
CA GLU A 81 3.89 27.19 -17.69
C GLU A 81 3.54 26.71 -19.10
N LYS A 82 2.55 25.81 -19.23
CA LYS A 82 2.10 25.30 -20.53
C LYS A 82 1.48 26.42 -21.39
N ARG A 83 0.76 27.37 -20.78
CA ARG A 83 0.21 28.54 -21.47
C ARG A 83 1.30 29.51 -21.93
N GLU A 84 2.32 29.74 -21.09
CA GLU A 84 3.47 30.57 -21.46
C GLU A 84 4.23 29.98 -22.64
N LEU A 85 4.43 28.65 -22.66
CA LEU A 85 5.02 27.95 -23.81
C LEU A 85 4.17 28.12 -25.07
N ILE A 86 2.84 28.01 -24.98
CA ILE A 86 1.94 28.26 -26.12
C ILE A 86 2.12 29.70 -26.63
N GLN A 87 2.16 30.70 -25.75
CA GLN A 87 2.36 32.10 -26.16
C GLN A 87 3.71 32.31 -26.86
N GLN A 88 4.77 31.63 -26.40
CA GLN A 88 6.08 31.69 -27.06
C GLN A 88 6.03 31.03 -28.45
N ILE A 89 5.37 29.88 -28.56
CA ILE A 89 5.15 29.18 -29.83
C ILE A 89 4.36 30.07 -30.81
N GLU A 90 3.28 30.71 -30.35
CA GLU A 90 2.45 31.61 -31.15
C GLU A 90 3.27 32.80 -31.68
N LYS A 91 4.06 33.44 -30.81
CA LYS A 91 4.98 34.52 -31.24
C LYS A 91 5.99 34.03 -32.27
N GLN A 92 6.55 32.83 -32.10
CA GLN A 92 7.48 32.25 -33.08
C GLN A 92 6.79 31.99 -34.42
N ILE A 93 5.58 31.44 -34.42
CA ILE A 93 4.77 31.23 -35.63
C ILE A 93 4.49 32.58 -36.32
N GLU A 94 4.10 33.61 -35.56
CA GLU A 94 3.82 34.94 -36.09
C GLU A 94 5.07 35.57 -36.73
N THR A 95 6.23 35.48 -36.08
CA THR A 95 7.50 35.97 -36.66
C THR A 95 7.89 35.25 -37.94
N LEU A 96 7.68 33.93 -38.01
CA LEU A 96 7.98 33.12 -39.20
C LEU A 96 7.01 33.41 -40.36
N ASN A 97 5.73 33.65 -40.04
CA ASN A 97 4.72 34.04 -41.03
C ASN A 97 4.89 35.47 -41.54
N GLY A 98 5.48 36.37 -40.73
CA GLY A 98 5.80 37.74 -41.10
C GLY A 98 7.01 37.89 -42.04
N LEU A 99 7.72 36.80 -42.36
CA LEU A 99 8.84 36.83 -43.30
C LEU A 99 8.34 37.00 -44.74
N ASN A 100 8.96 37.93 -45.48
CA ASN A 100 8.60 38.28 -46.86
C ASN A 100 8.73 37.12 -47.86
N THR A 101 9.55 36.12 -47.53
CA THR A 101 9.68 34.85 -48.26
C THR A 101 9.78 33.69 -47.27
N ILE A 102 8.75 32.84 -47.25
CA ILE A 102 8.69 31.67 -46.37
C ILE A 102 9.41 30.49 -47.05
N SER A 103 10.48 29.98 -46.43
CA SER A 103 11.20 28.80 -46.92
C SER A 103 10.41 27.51 -46.70
N LYS A 104 10.77 26.45 -47.44
CA LYS A 104 10.24 25.09 -47.20
C LYS A 104 10.54 24.61 -45.79
N ASP A 105 11.66 25.02 -45.20
CA ASP A 105 12.04 24.63 -43.84
C ASP A 105 11.29 25.44 -42.77
N ASP A 106 10.94 26.70 -43.05
CA ASP A 106 10.08 27.49 -42.16
C ASP A 106 8.67 26.90 -42.07
N LYS A 107 8.11 26.43 -43.20
CA LYS A 107 6.81 25.72 -43.20
C LYS A 107 6.84 24.43 -42.37
N LYS A 108 7.93 23.66 -42.45
CA LYS A 108 8.08 22.46 -41.60
C LYS A 108 8.14 22.83 -40.12
N LYS A 109 8.86 23.92 -39.79
CA LYS A 109 8.99 24.40 -38.42
C LYS A 109 7.66 24.90 -37.87
N ILE A 110 6.88 25.65 -38.65
CA ILE A 110 5.52 26.08 -38.30
C ILE A 110 4.64 24.86 -38.03
N ASN A 111 4.60 23.87 -38.93
CA ASN A 111 3.78 22.66 -38.72
C ASN A 111 4.19 21.87 -37.47
N ALA A 112 5.49 21.81 -37.15
CA ALA A 112 5.97 21.18 -35.92
C ALA A 112 5.52 21.95 -34.68
N LEU A 113 5.67 23.28 -34.70
CA LEU A 113 5.24 24.18 -33.63
C LEU A 113 3.71 24.14 -33.42
N GLU A 114 2.91 24.05 -34.49
CA GLU A 114 1.45 23.90 -34.40
C GLU A 114 1.06 22.56 -33.76
N LYS A 115 1.79 21.48 -34.07
CA LYS A 115 1.58 20.17 -33.45
C LYS A 115 1.93 20.20 -31.96
N ASP A 116 3.03 20.85 -31.60
CA ASP A 116 3.45 21.01 -30.20
C ASP A 116 2.43 21.85 -29.42
N LYS A 117 1.95 22.95 -30.01
CA LYS A 117 0.86 23.77 -29.45
C LYS A 117 -0.40 22.93 -29.20
N SER A 118 -0.87 22.18 -30.20
CA SER A 118 -2.05 21.32 -30.06
C SER A 118 -1.87 20.28 -28.95
N THR A 119 -0.67 19.73 -28.81
CA THR A 119 -0.35 18.79 -27.73
C THR A 119 -0.44 19.46 -26.36
N LEU A 120 0.12 20.66 -26.19
CA LEU A 120 0.03 21.42 -24.95
C LEU A 120 -1.42 21.81 -24.62
N GLU A 121 -2.21 22.23 -25.60
CA GLU A 121 -3.64 22.53 -25.42
C GLU A 121 -4.43 21.31 -24.95
N THR A 122 -4.16 20.13 -25.52
CA THR A 122 -4.81 18.88 -25.08
C THR A 122 -4.47 18.57 -23.63
N GLN A 123 -3.22 18.75 -23.21
CA GLN A 123 -2.80 18.52 -21.81
C GLN A 123 -3.46 19.50 -20.85
N ILE A 124 -3.59 20.77 -21.23
CA ILE A 124 -4.29 21.79 -20.44
C ILE A 124 -5.77 21.40 -20.27
N ASN A 125 -6.42 20.96 -21.35
CA ASN A 125 -7.82 20.54 -21.29
C ASN A 125 -8.00 19.28 -20.45
N MET A 126 -7.12 18.29 -20.60
CA MET A 126 -7.12 17.09 -19.76
C MET A 126 -6.97 17.45 -18.27
N ALA A 127 -6.06 18.37 -17.92
CA ALA A 127 -5.90 18.84 -16.55
C ALA A 127 -7.17 19.52 -16.00
N LYS A 128 -7.84 20.33 -16.80
CA LYS A 128 -9.12 20.97 -16.43
C LYS A 128 -10.24 19.95 -16.24
N THR A 129 -10.38 18.99 -17.15
CA THR A 129 -11.37 17.90 -17.04
C THR A 129 -11.11 17.06 -15.80
N MET A 130 -9.85 16.69 -15.55
CA MET A 130 -9.45 15.93 -14.37
C MET A 130 -9.76 16.70 -13.07
N LEU A 131 -9.54 18.02 -13.04
CA LEU A 131 -9.91 18.85 -11.89
C LEU A 131 -11.44 18.87 -11.66
N GLN A 132 -12.24 18.93 -12.73
CA GLN A 132 -13.70 18.86 -12.62
C GLN A 132 -14.16 17.48 -12.12
N GLU A 133 -13.56 16.40 -12.62
CA GLU A 133 -13.88 15.03 -12.19
C GLU A 133 -13.59 14.79 -10.71
N ILE A 134 -12.53 15.39 -10.16
CA ILE A 134 -12.19 15.25 -8.72
C ILE A 134 -13.00 16.18 -7.79
N GLY A 135 -14.00 16.89 -8.33
CA GLY A 135 -14.88 17.77 -7.56
C GLY A 135 -14.37 19.21 -7.43
N GLY A 136 -13.38 19.61 -8.23
CA GLY A 136 -12.83 20.96 -8.21
C GLY A 136 -11.81 21.19 -7.10
N GLN A 137 -11.50 22.46 -6.89
CA GLN A 137 -10.62 22.91 -5.81
C GLN A 137 -11.31 22.70 -4.46
N ILE A 138 -10.52 22.36 -3.43
CA ILE A 138 -11.04 22.30 -2.06
C ILE A 138 -11.49 23.70 -1.67
N THR A 139 -12.77 23.86 -1.38
CA THR A 139 -13.30 25.14 -0.90
C THR A 139 -12.81 25.44 0.52
N GLU A 140 -12.81 26.71 0.93
CA GLU A 140 -12.38 27.08 2.29
C GLU A 140 -13.20 26.34 3.37
N GLU A 141 -14.50 26.17 3.15
CA GLU A 141 -15.39 25.43 4.06
C GLU A 141 -15.02 23.94 4.14
N GLU A 142 -14.76 23.31 3.00
CA GLU A 142 -14.29 21.92 2.94
C GLU A 142 -12.93 21.74 3.60
N ALA A 143 -11.99 22.67 3.35
CA ALA A 143 -10.68 22.67 3.98
C ALA A 143 -10.81 22.76 5.51
N LYS A 144 -11.64 23.68 6.01
CA LYS A 144 -11.94 23.81 7.43
C LYS A 144 -12.49 22.51 8.02
N ASN A 145 -13.47 21.89 7.36
CA ASN A 145 -14.06 20.63 7.81
C ASN A 145 -13.04 19.48 7.82
N LEU A 146 -12.19 19.38 6.80
CA LEU A 146 -11.14 18.36 6.70
C LEU A 146 -10.06 18.55 7.76
N ILE A 147 -9.64 19.79 8.02
CA ILE A 147 -8.67 20.13 9.07
C ILE A 147 -9.23 19.74 10.44
N LEU A 148 -10.47 20.12 10.74
CA LEU A 148 -11.12 19.78 12.01
C LEU A 148 -11.27 18.26 12.17
N LYS A 149 -11.67 17.55 11.12
CA LYS A 149 -11.76 16.09 11.13
C LYS A 149 -10.40 15.43 11.37
N LYS A 150 -9.34 15.91 10.70
CA LYS A 150 -7.97 15.42 10.89
C LYS A 150 -7.51 15.64 12.33
N LEU A 151 -7.74 16.84 12.87
CA LEU A 151 -7.38 17.18 14.23
C LEU A 151 -8.12 16.29 15.24
N TYR A 152 -9.43 16.07 15.04
CA TYR A 152 -10.24 15.19 15.87
C TYR A 152 -9.69 13.76 15.89
N VAL A 153 -9.37 13.20 14.71
CA VAL A 153 -8.78 11.85 14.61
C VAL A 153 -7.44 11.78 15.33
N LEU A 154 -6.57 12.76 15.13
CA LEU A 154 -5.26 12.81 15.79
C LEU A 154 -5.40 12.86 17.32
N ILE A 155 -6.27 13.72 17.82
CA ILE A 155 -6.53 13.85 19.27
C ILE A 155 -7.03 12.53 19.83
N ASN A 156 -7.98 11.87 19.17
CA ASN A 156 -8.48 10.58 19.63
C ASN A 156 -7.41 9.48 19.63
N GLN A 157 -6.58 9.41 18.59
CA GLN A 157 -5.47 8.45 18.53
C GLN A 157 -4.48 8.67 19.68
N GLU A 158 -4.17 9.92 19.98
CA GLU A 158 -3.30 10.29 21.09
C GLU A 158 -3.93 9.93 22.44
N LEU A 159 -5.20 10.28 22.65
CA LEU A 159 -5.95 9.93 23.86
C LEU A 159 -6.03 8.41 24.06
N GLU A 160 -6.35 7.65 23.02
CA GLU A 160 -6.39 6.19 23.07
C GLU A 160 -5.02 5.61 23.41
N ARG A 161 -3.94 6.16 22.86
CA ARG A 161 -2.58 5.71 23.19
C ARG A 161 -2.29 5.89 24.68
N TYR A 162 -2.55 7.07 25.23
CA TYR A 162 -2.33 7.34 26.66
C TYR A 162 -3.24 6.49 27.54
N LEU A 163 -4.53 6.41 27.21
CA LEU A 163 -5.49 5.61 27.96
C LEU A 163 -5.10 4.12 28.00
N ASN A 164 -4.67 3.57 26.86
CA ASN A 164 -4.22 2.18 26.79
C ASN A 164 -2.92 1.93 27.56
N ALA A 165 -2.00 2.90 27.59
CA ALA A 165 -0.79 2.81 28.41
C ALA A 165 -1.14 2.77 29.90
N GLU A 166 -1.99 3.69 30.38
CA GLU A 166 -2.43 3.72 31.77
C GLU A 166 -3.23 2.47 32.15
N LYS A 167 -4.12 1.99 31.26
CA LYS A 167 -4.85 0.73 31.46
C LYS A 167 -3.91 -0.44 31.68
N ARG A 168 -2.85 -0.57 30.86
CA ARG A 168 -1.84 -1.63 31.01
C ARG A 168 -1.08 -1.49 32.33
N SER A 169 -0.72 -0.28 32.72
CA SER A 169 -0.05 0.00 34.00
C SER A 169 -0.92 -0.40 35.20
N LEU A 170 -2.21 -0.06 35.17
CA LEU A 170 -3.16 -0.42 36.21
C LEU A 170 -3.38 -1.93 36.31
N ILE A 171 -3.55 -2.62 35.18
CA ILE A 171 -3.67 -4.08 35.13
C ILE A 171 -2.42 -4.72 35.75
N ALA A 172 -1.22 -4.31 35.32
CA ALA A 172 0.02 -4.83 35.87
C ALA A 172 0.16 -4.56 37.38
N GLY A 173 -0.30 -3.40 37.86
CA GLY A 173 -0.35 -3.08 39.28
C GLY A 173 -1.26 -4.02 40.06
N ILE A 174 -2.45 -4.31 39.54
CA ILE A 174 -3.40 -5.26 40.16
C ILE A 174 -2.86 -6.68 40.13
N GLU A 175 -2.31 -7.14 39.00
CA GLU A 175 -1.68 -8.45 38.86
C GLU A 175 -0.56 -8.63 39.89
N LYS A 176 0.31 -7.62 40.06
CA LYS A 176 1.36 -7.64 41.07
C LYS A 176 0.83 -7.73 42.51
N LEU A 177 -0.27 -7.05 42.82
CA LEU A 177 -0.90 -7.15 44.13
C LEU A 177 -1.52 -8.53 44.35
N TRP A 178 -2.16 -9.08 43.33
CA TRP A 178 -2.72 -10.43 43.37
C TRP A 178 -1.62 -11.46 43.59
N ASP A 179 -0.54 -11.44 42.81
CA ASP A 179 0.62 -12.32 42.98
C ASP A 179 1.21 -12.23 44.39
N LYS A 180 1.35 -11.00 44.93
CA LYS A 180 1.95 -10.77 46.24
C LYS A 180 1.09 -11.28 47.40
N TYR A 181 -0.22 -11.03 47.37
CA TYR A 181 -1.07 -11.23 48.55
C TYR A 181 -1.99 -12.44 48.44
N PHE A 182 -2.54 -12.74 47.26
CA PHE A 182 -3.48 -13.85 47.12
C PHE A 182 -2.75 -15.20 47.24
N ILE A 183 -1.64 -15.37 46.51
CA ILE A 183 -0.83 -16.59 46.57
C ILE A 183 -0.23 -16.75 47.97
N SER A 184 0.38 -15.69 48.51
CA SER A 184 0.97 -15.74 49.85
C SER A 184 -0.05 -16.04 50.95
N SER A 185 -1.26 -15.47 50.90
CA SER A 185 -2.30 -15.77 51.89
C SER A 185 -2.78 -17.21 51.78
N HIS A 186 -2.95 -17.72 50.56
CA HIS A 186 -3.36 -19.10 50.35
C HIS A 186 -2.31 -20.10 50.87
N ASP A 187 -1.03 -19.83 50.61
CA ASP A 187 0.07 -20.66 51.09
C ASP A 187 0.18 -20.63 52.63
N LEU A 188 0.05 -19.44 53.24
CA LEU A 188 0.02 -19.30 54.70
C LEU A 188 -1.16 -20.03 55.34
N GLU A 189 -2.34 -19.97 54.71
CA GLU A 189 -3.52 -20.70 55.19
C GLU A 189 -3.33 -22.22 55.09
N LYS A 190 -2.69 -22.69 54.03
CA LYS A 190 -2.34 -24.11 53.85
C LYS A 190 -1.35 -24.58 54.91
N GLU A 191 -0.31 -23.81 55.21
CA GLU A 191 0.64 -24.13 56.29
C GLU A 191 -0.02 -24.10 57.67
N ARG A 192 -0.90 -23.13 57.93
CA ARG A 192 -1.68 -23.07 59.17
C ARG A 192 -2.57 -24.31 59.33
N ASN A 193 -3.27 -24.72 58.28
CA ASN A 193 -4.13 -25.89 58.34
C ASN A 193 -3.34 -27.18 58.59
N LYS A 194 -2.14 -27.30 58.00
CA LYS A 194 -1.23 -28.42 58.26
C LYS A 194 -0.77 -28.46 59.72
N THR A 195 -0.32 -27.33 60.26
CA THR A 195 0.12 -27.24 61.67
C THR A 195 -1.02 -27.50 62.65
N LEU A 196 -2.24 -27.03 62.35
CA LEU A 196 -3.43 -27.36 63.15
C LEU A 196 -3.79 -28.84 63.10
N GLN A 197 -3.65 -29.50 61.94
CA GLN A 197 -3.86 -30.95 61.83
C GLN A 197 -2.84 -31.74 62.66
N GLU A 198 -1.56 -31.36 62.60
CA GLU A 198 -0.51 -31.96 63.41
C GLU A 198 -0.78 -31.77 64.91
N LEU A 199 -1.12 -30.54 65.33
CA LEU A 199 -1.47 -30.24 66.72
C LEU A 199 -2.70 -31.04 67.19
N ASN A 200 -3.76 -31.09 66.38
CA ASN A 200 -4.94 -31.90 66.69
C ASN A 200 -4.59 -33.38 66.80
N GLY A 201 -3.65 -33.88 65.97
CA GLY A 201 -3.11 -35.23 66.08
C GLY A 201 -2.41 -35.48 67.41
N TYR A 202 -1.55 -34.56 67.86
CA TYR A 202 -0.90 -34.65 69.16
C TYR A 202 -1.89 -34.60 70.32
N LEU A 203 -2.85 -33.66 70.28
CA LEU A 203 -3.89 -33.52 71.31
C LEU A 203 -4.78 -34.76 71.38
N LYS A 204 -5.12 -35.37 70.23
CA LYS A 204 -5.83 -36.64 70.17
C LYS A 204 -5.02 -37.80 70.76
N GLY A 205 -3.73 -37.88 70.43
CA GLY A 205 -2.82 -38.89 71.00
C GLY A 205 -2.65 -38.78 72.51
N LEU A 206 -2.75 -37.58 73.06
CA LEU A 206 -2.73 -37.30 74.50
C LEU A 206 -4.11 -37.44 75.18
N GLY A 207 -5.18 -37.74 74.42
CA GLY A 207 -6.53 -37.92 74.95
C GLY A 207 -7.30 -36.63 75.24
N TYR A 208 -6.81 -35.48 74.80
CA TYR A 208 -7.47 -34.18 74.97
C TYR A 208 -8.52 -33.87 73.90
N LEU A 209 -8.52 -34.61 72.78
CA LEU A 209 -9.53 -34.56 71.73
C LEU A 209 -10.04 -35.98 71.44
N GLY A 210 -11.37 -36.16 71.37
CA GLY A 210 -12.01 -37.43 70.99
C GLY A 210 -11.98 -37.69 69.48
#